data_AF-A0AAU4D1W1-F1
#
_entry.id   AF-A0AAU4D1W1-F1
#
_cell.length_a   1.000
_cell.length_b   1.000
_cell.length_c   1.000
_cell.angle_alpha   90.00
_cell.angle_beta   90.00
_cell.angle_gamma   90.00
#
_symmetry.space_group_name_H-M   'P 1'
#
loop_
_entity.id
_entity.type
_entity.pdbx_description
1 polymer ?
#
loop_
_entity_poly.entity_id
_entity_poly.type
_entity_poly.pdbx_seq_one_letter_code
_entity_poly.pdbx_strand_id
1 'polypeptide(L)'
;MAGPVTRIGITGHRQIPDGALSAVRSGVRAELRGIGSVRAVSSLAAGADQLFAEIALEYGIALTAVIPGMDYEAHLGDDRVRASYRRLLKCCAERVQLPHERTHDEAYYAAGRYIVDHVDRMIAVWDGAPARGLGGTGDIVDYARGTGVPVTVLWSPGVVRPR
;
A
#
# COMPACT_ATOMS: atom_id res chain seq x y z
N MET A 1 -15.91 -25.72 -4.85
CA MET A 1 -15.07 -24.73 -5.56
C MET A 1 -14.76 -23.61 -4.60
N ALA A 2 -13.50 -23.20 -4.44
CA ALA A 2 -13.19 -22.01 -3.67
C ALA A 2 -13.86 -20.81 -4.34
N GLY A 3 -14.53 -19.95 -3.56
CA GLY A 3 -15.15 -18.73 -4.09
C GLY A 3 -14.12 -17.80 -4.76
N PRO A 4 -14.57 -16.80 -5.52
CA PRO A 4 -13.66 -15.85 -6.17
C PRO A 4 -12.75 -15.19 -5.13
N VAL A 5 -11.45 -15.14 -5.44
CA VAL A 5 -10.44 -14.49 -4.59
C VAL A 5 -10.47 -12.99 -4.87
N THR A 6 -10.67 -12.18 -3.83
CA THR A 6 -10.62 -10.72 -3.93
C THR A 6 -9.21 -10.22 -3.68
N ARG A 7 -8.67 -9.40 -4.57
CA ARG A 7 -7.35 -8.78 -4.44
C ARG A 7 -7.54 -7.36 -3.89
N ILE A 8 -6.83 -7.05 -2.81
CA ILE A 8 -6.90 -5.74 -2.16
C ILE A 8 -5.51 -5.12 -2.19
N GLY A 9 -5.42 -3.94 -2.80
CA GLY A 9 -4.22 -3.12 -2.84
C GLY A 9 -4.20 -2.08 -1.74
N ILE A 10 -3.01 -1.59 -1.39
CA ILE A 10 -2.80 -0.47 -0.48
C ILE A 10 -2.02 0.66 -1.16
N THR A 11 -2.37 1.90 -0.84
CA THR A 11 -1.51 3.07 -1.00
C THR A 11 -1.63 3.94 0.25
N GLY A 12 -0.58 4.66 0.63
CA GLY A 12 -0.68 5.50 1.81
C GLY A 12 0.56 6.26 2.21
N HIS A 13 0.40 7.12 3.21
CA HIS A 13 1.48 7.93 3.75
C HIS A 13 2.58 7.10 4.39
N ARG A 14 3.83 7.53 4.18
CA ARG A 14 5.02 6.91 4.78
C ARG A 14 5.14 7.13 6.29
N GLN A 15 4.43 8.14 6.79
CA GLN A 15 4.29 8.42 8.20
C GLN A 15 2.82 8.60 8.54
N ILE A 16 2.33 7.81 9.50
CA ILE A 16 0.97 7.91 10.01
C ILE A 16 1.06 8.59 11.39
N PRO A 17 0.39 9.73 11.61
CA PRO A 17 0.32 10.36 12.93
C PRO A 17 -0.30 9.45 13.98
N ASP A 18 0.16 9.55 15.22
CA ASP A 18 -0.37 8.76 16.34
C ASP A 18 -1.89 8.92 16.48
N GLY A 19 -2.41 10.13 16.26
CA GLY A 19 -3.85 10.42 16.28
C GLY A 19 -4.68 9.74 15.19
N ALA A 20 -4.05 9.28 14.10
CA ALA A 20 -4.71 8.51 13.04
C ALA A 20 -4.40 7.01 13.12
N LEU A 21 -3.30 6.60 13.77
CA LEU A 21 -2.78 5.23 13.71
C LEU A 21 -3.79 4.16 14.16
N SER A 22 -4.50 4.41 15.27
CA SER A 22 -5.51 3.46 15.77
C SER A 22 -6.68 3.28 14.81
N ALA A 23 -7.17 4.38 14.23
CA ALA A 23 -8.26 4.36 13.26
C ALA A 23 -7.84 3.68 11.96
N VAL A 24 -6.65 4.00 11.44
CA VAL A 24 -6.09 3.35 10.25
C VAL A 24 -5.93 1.85 10.46
N ARG A 25 -5.31 1.44 11.58
CA ARG A 25 -5.12 0.01 11.92
C ARG A 25 -6.47 -0.72 11.99
N SER A 26 -7.47 -0.11 12.61
CA SER A 26 -8.80 -0.70 12.74
C SER A 26 -9.52 -0.81 11.39
N GLY A 27 -9.42 0.22 10.55
CA GLY A 27 -9.97 0.24 9.20
C GLY A 27 -9.34 -0.83 8.31
N VAL A 28 -8.01 -0.95 8.30
CA VAL A 28 -7.30 -1.99 7.53
C VAL A 28 -7.75 -3.38 7.95
N ARG A 29 -7.90 -3.62 9.26
CA ARG A 29 -8.40 -4.90 9.78
C ARG A 29 -9.82 -5.19 9.33
N ALA A 30 -10.69 -4.19 9.28
CA ALA A 30 -12.07 -4.35 8.81
C ALA A 30 -12.13 -4.74 7.33
N GLU A 31 -11.38 -4.04 6.48
CA GLU A 31 -11.33 -4.31 5.04
C GLU A 31 -10.77 -5.72 4.73
N LEU A 32 -9.79 -6.18 5.50
CA LEU A 32 -9.18 -7.50 5.30
C LEU A 32 -10.00 -8.66 5.89
N ARG A 33 -10.81 -8.45 6.94
CA ARG A 33 -11.68 -9.51 7.51
C ARG A 33 -13.02 -9.66 6.80
N GLY A 34 -13.54 -8.59 6.21
CA GLY A 34 -14.93 -8.52 5.73
C GLY A 34 -15.23 -9.32 4.47
N ILE A 35 -14.25 -10.03 3.89
CA ILE A 35 -14.33 -10.59 2.55
C ILE A 35 -13.77 -12.01 2.58
N GLY A 36 -14.33 -12.93 1.78
CA GLY A 36 -14.00 -14.36 1.75
C GLY A 36 -12.51 -14.68 1.51
N SER A 37 -12.15 -15.24 0.36
CA SER A 37 -10.73 -15.47 0.07
C SER A 37 -10.11 -14.14 -0.39
N VAL A 38 -9.05 -13.70 0.28
CA VAL A 38 -8.38 -12.41 0.01
C VAL A 38 -6.92 -12.65 -0.39
N ARG A 39 -6.40 -11.80 -1.28
CA ARG A 39 -4.97 -11.60 -1.52
C ARG A 39 -4.62 -10.13 -1.32
N ALA A 40 -3.53 -9.87 -0.62
CA ALA A 40 -3.03 -8.54 -0.34
C ALA A 40 -1.93 -8.16 -1.34
N VAL A 41 -1.94 -6.93 -1.84
CA VAL A 41 -0.93 -6.41 -2.78
C VAL A 41 -0.38 -5.09 -2.25
N SER A 42 0.94 -4.97 -2.13
CA SER A 42 1.59 -3.81 -1.50
C SER A 42 2.97 -3.58 -2.08
N SER A 43 3.44 -2.33 -2.07
CA SER A 43 4.84 -2.02 -2.38
C SER A 43 5.75 -2.06 -1.14
N LEU A 44 5.21 -2.37 0.04
CA LEU A 44 5.95 -2.48 1.30
C LEU A 44 6.73 -1.20 1.68
N ALA A 45 6.28 -0.05 1.18
CA ALA A 45 6.82 1.25 1.56
C ALA A 45 6.70 1.47 3.07
N ALA A 46 7.50 2.39 3.63
CA ALA A 46 7.37 2.77 5.04
C ALA A 46 5.91 3.18 5.37
N GLY A 47 5.50 3.03 6.63
CA GLY A 47 4.19 3.50 7.09
C GLY A 47 3.04 2.57 6.68
N ALA A 48 2.10 3.10 5.90
CA ALA A 48 0.83 2.44 5.58
C ALA A 48 0.99 1.06 4.92
N ASP A 49 1.88 0.95 3.94
CA ASP A 49 2.14 -0.30 3.22
C ASP A 49 2.65 -1.42 4.13
N GLN A 50 3.59 -1.12 5.03
CA GLN A 50 4.09 -2.09 6.01
C GLN A 50 3.05 -2.45 7.07
N LEU A 51 2.28 -1.47 7.57
CA LEU A 51 1.17 -1.74 8.50
C LEU A 51 0.13 -2.69 7.86
N PHE A 52 -0.22 -2.45 6.60
CA PHE A 52 -1.14 -3.30 5.84
C PHE A 52 -0.57 -4.71 5.65
N ALA A 53 0.70 -4.82 5.23
CA ALA A 53 1.37 -6.10 5.05
C ALA A 53 1.44 -6.92 6.35
N GLU A 54 1.74 -6.28 7.48
CA GLU A 54 1.76 -6.93 8.78
C GLU A 54 0.39 -7.50 9.15
N ILE A 55 -0.68 -6.71 8.99
CA ILE A 55 -2.05 -7.15 9.29
C ILE A 55 -2.50 -8.28 8.34
N ALA A 56 -2.14 -8.21 7.06
CA ALA A 56 -2.45 -9.28 6.11
C ALA A 56 -1.79 -10.60 6.55
N LEU A 57 -0.52 -10.56 6.94
CA LEU A 57 0.19 -11.75 7.44
C LEU A 57 -0.36 -12.25 8.78
N GLU A 58 -0.79 -11.36 9.69
CA GLU A 58 -1.50 -11.72 10.93
C GLU A 58 -2.76 -12.56 10.65
N TYR A 59 -3.43 -12.34 9.51
CA TYR A 59 -4.64 -13.06 9.10
C TYR A 59 -4.37 -14.23 8.15
N GLY A 60 -3.10 -14.57 7.90
CA GLY A 60 -2.74 -15.64 6.97
C GLY A 60 -3.12 -15.34 5.52
N ILE A 61 -3.31 -14.05 5.17
CA ILE A 61 -3.62 -13.60 3.82
C ILE A 61 -2.33 -13.62 3.00
N ALA A 62 -2.38 -14.24 1.81
CA ALA A 62 -1.25 -14.26 0.90
C ALA A 62 -0.93 -12.84 0.41
N LEU A 63 0.33 -12.44 0.54
CA LEU A 63 0.83 -11.11 0.22
C LEU A 63 1.71 -11.14 -1.04
N THR A 64 1.40 -10.29 -2.01
CA THR A 64 2.22 -10.03 -3.21
C THR A 64 2.93 -8.70 -3.04
N ALA A 65 4.27 -8.71 -3.13
CA ALA A 65 5.07 -7.50 -3.10
C ALA A 65 5.30 -6.96 -4.52
N VAL A 66 4.95 -5.70 -4.76
CA VAL A 66 5.24 -4.98 -6.02
C VAL A 66 6.43 -4.06 -5.79
N ILE A 67 7.57 -4.43 -6.36
CA ILE A 67 8.85 -3.76 -6.14
C ILE A 67 9.09 -2.76 -7.27
N PRO A 68 9.13 -1.45 -6.98
CA PRO A 68 9.49 -0.42 -7.96
C PRO A 68 10.86 -0.69 -8.58
N GLY A 69 11.02 -0.41 -9.87
CA GLY A 69 12.29 -0.61 -10.56
C GLY A 69 13.29 0.52 -10.31
N MET A 70 14.02 0.44 -9.19
CA MET A 70 15.16 1.28 -8.78
C MET A 70 15.89 0.55 -7.62
N ASP A 71 16.88 1.18 -7.01
CA ASP A 71 17.45 0.84 -5.69
C ASP A 71 16.44 1.12 -4.55
N TYR A 72 15.24 0.55 -4.66
CA TYR A 72 14.08 0.84 -3.84
C TYR A 72 14.36 0.73 -2.34
N GLU A 73 15.01 -0.36 -1.91
CA GLU A 73 15.32 -0.60 -0.50
C GLU A 73 16.22 0.50 0.10
N ALA A 74 17.18 1.02 -0.69
CA ALA A 74 18.08 2.08 -0.23
C ALA A 74 17.32 3.38 0.09
N HIS A 75 16.17 3.60 -0.55
CA HIS A 75 15.35 4.81 -0.43
C HIS A 75 14.14 4.66 0.51
N LEU A 76 13.99 3.52 1.20
CA LEU A 76 12.86 3.29 2.11
C LEU A 76 12.92 4.06 3.42
N GLY A 77 14.09 4.55 3.84
CA GLY A 77 14.28 5.27 5.09
C GLY A 77 15.46 4.74 5.91
N ASP A 78 15.28 4.62 7.23
CA ASP A 78 16.32 4.16 8.15
C ASP A 78 16.51 2.63 8.16
N ASP A 79 17.49 2.15 8.92
CA ASP A 79 17.80 0.71 9.06
C ASP A 79 16.64 -0.11 9.63
N ARG A 80 15.80 0.49 10.48
CA ARG A 80 14.65 -0.19 11.08
C ARG A 80 13.59 -0.45 10.01
N VAL A 81 13.29 0.55 9.18
CA VAL A 81 12.35 0.41 8.07
C VAL A 81 12.87 -0.61 7.05
N ARG A 82 14.16 -0.57 6.71
CA ARG A 82 14.79 -1.56 5.81
C ARG A 82 14.76 -2.98 6.38
N ALA A 83 15.02 -3.15 7.67
CA ALA A 83 14.92 -4.45 8.33
C ALA A 83 13.48 -4.99 8.32
N SER A 84 12.49 -4.13 8.57
CA SER A 84 11.07 -4.49 8.48
C SER A 84 10.67 -4.89 7.07
N TYR A 85 11.06 -4.09 6.07
CA TYR A 85 10.86 -4.41 4.65
C TYR A 85 11.42 -5.78 4.28
N ARG A 86 12.69 -6.07 4.61
CA ARG A 86 13.32 -7.36 4.33
C ARG A 86 12.60 -8.53 5.02
N ARG A 87 12.09 -8.33 6.25
CA ARG A 87 11.29 -9.34 6.96
C ARG A 87 10.00 -9.63 6.19
N LEU A 88 9.25 -8.59 5.84
CA LEU A 88 7.97 -8.72 5.14
C LEU A 88 8.15 -9.32 3.74
N LEU A 89 9.16 -8.89 3.01
CA LEU A 89 9.47 -9.40 1.67
C LEU A 89 9.76 -10.90 1.68
N LYS A 90 10.40 -11.43 2.73
CA LYS A 90 10.62 -12.89 2.91
C LYS A 90 9.33 -13.67 3.16
N CYS A 91 8.30 -13.03 3.71
CA CYS A 91 7.00 -13.65 3.98
C CYS A 91 6.01 -13.53 2.80
N CYS A 92 6.35 -12.77 1.75
CA CYS A 92 5.48 -12.62 0.59
C CYS A 92 5.38 -13.92 -0.20
N ALA A 93 4.16 -14.26 -0.61
CA ALA A 93 3.88 -15.42 -1.46
C ALA A 93 4.37 -15.20 -2.91
N GLU A 94 4.38 -13.95 -3.36
CA GLU A 94 4.80 -13.55 -4.70
C GLU A 94 5.54 -12.22 -4.65
N ARG A 95 6.44 -12.01 -5.63
CA ARG A 95 7.16 -10.75 -5.84
C ARG A 95 7.09 -10.39 -7.32
N VAL A 96 6.65 -9.18 -7.59
CA VAL A 96 6.64 -8.58 -8.92
C VAL A 96 7.71 -7.50 -8.95
N GLN A 97 8.75 -7.71 -9.75
CA GLN A 97 9.79 -6.71 -9.98
C GLN A 97 9.42 -5.90 -11.23
N LEU A 98 9.23 -4.60 -11.06
CA LEU A 98 8.92 -3.72 -12.19
C LEU A 98 10.20 -3.29 -12.94
N PRO A 99 10.06 -2.94 -14.24
CA PRO A 99 11.16 -2.39 -15.02
C PRO A 99 11.74 -1.12 -14.40
N HIS A 100 13.01 -0.85 -14.71
CA HIS A 100 13.69 0.36 -14.26
C HIS A 100 13.06 1.62 -14.86
N GLU A 101 12.86 2.64 -14.03
CA GLU A 101 12.36 3.96 -14.45
C GLU A 101 13.47 5.03 -14.36
N ARG A 102 13.27 6.18 -14.99
CA ARG A 102 14.31 7.23 -15.02
C ARG A 102 14.45 7.95 -13.68
N THR A 103 13.37 7.99 -12.90
CA THR A 103 13.32 8.66 -11.59
C THR A 103 12.61 7.79 -10.56
N HIS A 104 12.89 8.02 -9.28
CA HIS A 104 12.19 7.34 -8.19
C HIS A 104 10.69 7.61 -8.20
N ASP A 105 10.29 8.85 -8.50
CA ASP A 105 8.89 9.25 -8.54
C ASP A 105 8.14 8.52 -9.67
N GLU A 106 8.75 8.37 -10.86
CA GLU A 106 8.19 7.54 -11.94
C GLU A 106 8.10 6.06 -11.52
N ALA A 107 9.12 5.51 -10.85
CA ALA A 107 9.11 4.14 -10.33
C ALA A 107 8.00 3.93 -9.28
N TYR A 108 7.79 4.88 -8.36
CA TYR A 108 6.72 4.81 -7.37
C TYR A 108 5.34 4.92 -8.02
N TYR A 109 5.21 5.80 -9.01
CA TYR A 109 3.98 5.94 -9.76
C TYR A 109 3.65 4.66 -10.56
N ALA A 110 4.64 4.09 -11.25
CA ALA A 110 4.51 2.84 -11.99
C ALA A 110 4.08 1.69 -11.07
N ALA A 111 4.67 1.58 -9.87
CA ALA A 111 4.28 0.59 -8.87
C ALA A 111 2.84 0.78 -8.37
N GLY A 112 2.45 2.01 -8.02
CA GLY A 112 1.08 2.30 -7.59
C GLY A 112 0.05 2.01 -8.70
N ARG A 113 0.35 2.37 -9.95
CA ARG A 113 -0.50 2.03 -11.11
C ARG A 113 -0.62 0.53 -11.32
N TYR A 114 0.50 -0.18 -11.26
CA TYR A 114 0.51 -1.64 -11.37
C TYR A 114 -0.41 -2.26 -10.31
N ILE A 115 -0.32 -1.83 -9.05
CA ILE A 115 -1.22 -2.32 -8.00
C ILE A 115 -2.67 -2.08 -8.38
N VAL A 116 -3.03 -0.84 -8.74
CA VAL A 116 -4.41 -0.49 -9.13
C VAL A 116 -4.93 -1.37 -10.28
N ASP A 117 -4.12 -1.56 -11.31
CA ASP A 117 -4.50 -2.36 -12.49
C ASP A 117 -4.66 -3.86 -12.17
N HIS A 118 -4.13 -4.33 -11.03
CA HIS A 118 -4.07 -5.74 -10.64
C HIS A 118 -4.84 -6.04 -9.35
N VAL A 119 -5.71 -5.16 -8.88
CA VAL A 119 -6.56 -5.41 -7.70
C VAL A 119 -8.03 -5.15 -7.98
N ASP A 120 -8.89 -5.69 -7.12
CA ASP A 120 -10.34 -5.50 -7.19
C ASP A 120 -10.78 -4.28 -6.37
N ARG A 121 -9.99 -3.90 -5.35
CA ARG A 121 -10.23 -2.77 -4.44
C ARG A 121 -8.92 -2.17 -3.95
N MET A 122 -8.94 -0.88 -3.63
CA MET A 122 -7.83 -0.16 -3.01
C MET A 122 -8.21 0.31 -1.60
N ILE A 123 -7.28 0.17 -0.68
CA ILE A 123 -7.27 0.91 0.58
C ILE A 123 -6.32 2.11 0.40
N ALA A 124 -6.74 3.30 0.84
CA ALA A 124 -5.94 4.51 0.81
C ALA A 124 -5.80 5.11 2.21
N VAL A 125 -4.60 5.07 2.79
CA VAL A 125 -4.29 5.81 4.02
C VAL A 125 -3.88 7.22 3.64
N TRP A 126 -4.88 8.08 3.49
CA TRP A 126 -4.76 9.34 2.76
C TRP A 126 -5.59 10.47 3.37
N ASP A 127 -4.99 11.65 3.49
CA ASP A 127 -5.54 12.86 4.12
C ASP A 127 -6.48 13.66 3.21
N GLY A 128 -6.73 13.19 1.99
CA GLY A 128 -7.55 13.90 1.00
C GLY A 128 -6.80 14.99 0.23
N ALA A 129 -5.53 15.24 0.55
CA ALA A 129 -4.73 16.28 -0.08
C ALA A 129 -4.03 15.79 -1.37
N PRO A 130 -3.76 16.68 -2.34
CA PRO A 130 -2.94 16.34 -3.51
C PRO A 130 -1.58 15.75 -3.14
N ALA A 131 -1.01 14.96 -4.06
CA ALA A 131 0.35 14.49 -3.92
C ALA A 131 1.35 15.66 -3.90
N ARG A 132 2.46 15.52 -3.17
CA ARG A 132 3.54 16.52 -3.12
C ARG A 132 4.58 16.35 -4.24
N GLY A 133 4.49 15.24 -4.98
CA GLY A 133 5.35 14.81 -6.06
C GLY A 133 4.72 13.61 -6.75
N LEU A 134 5.19 13.28 -7.95
CA LEU A 134 4.61 12.22 -8.76
C LEU A 134 4.70 10.87 -8.02
N GLY A 135 3.62 10.09 -8.05
CA GLY A 135 3.57 8.78 -7.40
C GLY A 135 3.24 8.84 -5.91
N GLY A 136 2.86 10.02 -5.40
CA GLY A 136 2.30 10.14 -4.06
C GLY A 136 0.90 9.52 -3.96
N THR A 137 0.42 9.33 -2.72
CA THR A 137 -0.88 8.70 -2.43
C THR A 137 -2.06 9.32 -3.19
N GLY A 138 -2.08 10.66 -3.33
CA GLY A 138 -3.13 11.37 -4.07
C GLY A 138 -3.21 10.94 -5.54
N ASP A 139 -2.06 10.85 -6.22
CA ASP A 139 -2.00 10.46 -7.63
C ASP A 139 -2.53 9.02 -7.84
N ILE A 140 -2.22 8.12 -6.91
CA ILE A 140 -2.68 6.72 -6.99
C ILE A 140 -4.18 6.63 -6.69
N VAL A 141 -4.69 7.43 -5.76
CA VAL A 141 -6.14 7.52 -5.50
C VAL A 141 -6.89 8.05 -6.71
N ASP A 142 -6.37 9.11 -7.34
CA ASP A 142 -6.97 9.69 -8.54
C ASP A 142 -6.92 8.71 -9.72
N TYR A 143 -5.80 8.01 -9.90
CA TYR A 143 -5.67 6.95 -10.90
C TYR A 143 -6.67 5.81 -10.67
N ALA A 144 -6.79 5.29 -9.45
CA ALA A 144 -7.74 4.24 -9.10
C ALA A 144 -9.20 4.63 -9.36
N ARG A 145 -9.57 5.86 -9.01
CA ARG A 145 -10.91 6.40 -9.31
C ARG A 145 -11.14 6.53 -10.81
N GLY A 146 -10.13 6.98 -11.56
CA GLY A 146 -10.19 7.10 -13.02
C GLY A 146 -10.35 5.76 -13.74
N THR A 147 -9.81 4.68 -13.20
CA THR A 147 -9.95 3.31 -13.74
C THR A 147 -11.18 2.56 -13.23
N GLY A 148 -11.96 3.18 -12.33
CA GLY A 148 -13.16 2.59 -11.74
C GLY A 148 -12.91 1.59 -10.61
N VAL A 149 -11.68 1.49 -10.11
CA VAL A 149 -11.35 0.65 -8.96
C VAL A 149 -11.85 1.31 -7.68
N PRO A 150 -12.73 0.66 -6.87
CA PRO A 150 -13.22 1.24 -5.63
C PRO A 150 -12.09 1.52 -4.63
N VAL A 151 -12.12 2.70 -4.01
CA VAL A 151 -11.13 3.15 -3.02
C VAL A 151 -11.79 3.38 -1.66
N THR A 152 -11.38 2.63 -0.64
CA THR A 152 -11.71 2.90 0.77
C THR A 152 -10.65 3.82 1.38
N VAL A 153 -11.02 5.05 1.73
CA VAL A 153 -10.11 6.01 2.36
C VAL A 153 -10.13 5.85 3.88
N LEU A 154 -8.97 5.65 4.49
CA LEU A 154 -8.77 5.49 5.93
C LEU A 154 -7.97 6.67 6.47
N TRP A 155 -8.68 7.70 6.94
CA TRP A 155 -8.07 8.85 7.60
C TRP A 155 -9.06 9.52 8.55
N SER A 156 -8.58 9.91 9.73
CA SER A 156 -9.40 10.60 10.72
C SER A 156 -9.58 12.07 10.32
N PRO A 157 -10.83 12.59 10.27
CA PRO A 157 -11.07 14.01 10.06
C PRO A 157 -10.31 14.87 11.07
N GLY A 158 -9.73 15.98 10.62
CA GLY A 158 -8.99 16.92 11.48
C GLY A 158 -7.55 16.51 11.81
N VAL A 159 -7.09 15.30 11.45
CA VAL A 159 -5.67 14.92 11.59
C VAL A 159 -4.87 15.49 10.44
N VAL A 160 -3.85 16.28 10.77
CA VAL A 160 -2.93 16.88 9.80
C VAL A 160 -1.83 15.88 9.45
N ARG A 161 -1.59 15.69 8.15
CA ARG A 161 -0.45 14.91 7.65
C ARG A 161 0.87 15.56 8.11
N PRO A 162 1.87 14.77 8.58
CA PRO A 162 3.18 15.29 8.94
C PRO A 162 3.82 16.05 7.78
N ARG A 163 4.62 17.07 8.09
CA ARG A 163 5.40 17.79 7.07
C ARG A 163 6.53 16.92 6.56
#